data_AF-A0A1V6HUF9-F1
#
_entry.id   AF-A0A1V6HUF9-F1
#
_cell.length_a   1.000
_cell.length_b   1.000
_cell.length_c   1.000
_cell.angle_alpha   90.00
_cell.angle_beta   90.00
_cell.angle_gamma   90.00
#
_symmetry.space_group_name_H-M   'P 1'
#
loop_
_entity.id
_entity.type
_entity.pdbx_description
1 polymer ?
#
loop_
_entity_poly.entity_id
_entity_poly.type
_entity_poly.pdbx_seq_one_letter_code
_entity_poly.pdbx_strand_id
1 'polypeptide(L)'
;MKPTTLLLLLSLLVVPGCASKGTSRYQAPQANLGAIRTAAVLPFVTLTGDAAHAEKVQRIFLGELLALGAVEVVESGRVAQLAVREQLVNTEALTPADFTRIGRELGVDGLFFGTVVDYTEGLTGAVRAPEVTLQLRLVEVASGRTAWQVTTGRSGPNTRARLFGFGSDSLSETTRKLINEQLGSLVK
;
A
#
# COMPACT_ATOMS: atom_id res chain seq x y z
N MET A 1 -10.80 39.77 -33.53
CA MET A 1 -10.09 39.22 -32.35
C MET A 1 -9.08 38.21 -32.88
N LYS A 2 -7.78 38.38 -32.56
CA LYS A 2 -6.68 37.65 -33.21
C LYS A 2 -6.67 36.17 -32.74
N PRO A 3 -6.49 35.18 -33.64
CA PRO A 3 -6.51 33.76 -33.28
C PRO A 3 -5.42 33.38 -32.26
N THR A 4 -4.36 34.18 -32.17
CA THR A 4 -3.28 34.04 -31.18
C THR A 4 -3.72 34.33 -29.74
N THR A 5 -4.75 35.15 -29.53
CA THR A 5 -5.27 35.45 -28.18
C THR A 5 -6.18 34.33 -27.66
N LEU A 6 -6.83 33.58 -28.55
CA LEU A 6 -7.67 32.42 -28.19
C LEU A 6 -6.83 31.21 -27.76
N LEU A 7 -5.66 31.02 -28.40
CA LEU A 7 -4.74 29.93 -28.06
C LEU A 7 -4.10 30.10 -26.68
N LEU A 8 -3.84 31.35 -26.27
CA LEU A 8 -3.23 31.69 -24.98
C LEU A 8 -4.22 31.56 -23.80
N LEU A 9 -5.52 31.68 -24.04
CA LEU A 9 -6.56 31.41 -23.04
C LEU A 9 -6.81 29.91 -22.85
N LEU A 10 -6.64 29.11 -23.91
CA LEU A 10 -6.84 27.65 -23.86
C LEU A 10 -5.69 26.93 -23.12
N SER A 11 -4.49 27.51 -23.10
CA SER A 11 -3.34 26.95 -22.36
C SER A 11 -3.41 27.16 -20.84
N LEU A 12 -4.30 28.03 -20.34
CA LEU A 12 -4.39 28.37 -18.91
C LEU A 12 -5.39 27.48 -18.13
N LEU A 13 -6.11 26.57 -18.82
CA LEU A 13 -7.21 25.80 -18.23
C LEU A 13 -6.92 24.30 -18.01
N VAL A 14 -5.65 23.90 -17.91
CA VAL A 14 -5.27 22.53 -17.53
C VAL A 14 -4.56 22.54 -16.19
N VAL A 15 -5.32 22.77 -15.12
CA VAL A 15 -4.86 22.46 -13.76
C VAL A 15 -5.30 21.02 -13.47
N PRO A 16 -4.41 20.01 -13.48
CA PRO A 16 -4.76 18.67 -13.04
C PRO A 16 -4.96 18.70 -11.52
N GLY A 17 -6.19 18.94 -11.07
CA GLY A 17 -6.60 18.80 -9.69
C GLY A 17 -6.70 17.32 -9.31
N CYS A 18 -5.58 16.71 -8.90
CA CYS A 18 -5.59 15.39 -8.25
C CYS A 18 -6.21 15.52 -6.85
N ALA A 19 -7.52 15.38 -6.74
CA ALA A 19 -8.17 15.08 -5.46
C ALA A 19 -8.04 13.58 -5.16
N SER A 20 -6.83 13.13 -4.82
CA SER A 20 -6.62 11.84 -4.13
C SER A 20 -6.79 12.05 -2.63
N LYS A 21 -7.31 11.05 -1.89
CA LYS A 21 -7.09 11.01 -0.43
C LYS A 21 -5.58 11.15 -0.21
N GLY A 22 -5.14 12.09 0.62
CA GLY A 22 -3.72 12.43 0.74
C GLY A 22 -2.90 11.21 1.15
N THR A 23 -1.82 10.93 0.43
CA THR A 23 -0.81 9.94 0.87
C THR A 23 0.02 10.57 1.97
N SER A 24 -0.08 10.03 3.18
CA SER A 24 0.79 10.41 4.30
C SER A 24 1.89 9.38 4.44
N ARG A 25 3.14 9.82 4.47
CA ARG A 25 4.29 8.93 4.51
C ARG A 25 5.24 9.31 5.62
N TYR A 26 5.74 8.28 6.28
CA TYR A 26 6.82 8.35 7.25
C TYR A 26 7.97 7.46 6.80
N GLN A 27 9.18 7.99 6.79
CA GLN A 27 10.41 7.24 6.63
C GLN A 27 11.34 7.64 7.76
N ALA A 28 11.87 6.66 8.49
CA ALA A 28 12.75 6.96 9.61
C ALA A 28 14.05 7.58 9.07
N PRO A 29 14.51 8.74 9.59
CA PRO A 29 15.70 9.42 9.07
C PRO A 29 16.99 8.59 9.16
N GLN A 30 17.04 7.63 10.08
CA GLN A 30 18.18 6.75 10.32
C GLN A 30 18.02 5.36 9.69
N ALA A 31 16.87 5.07 9.07
CA ALA A 31 16.66 3.76 8.47
C ALA A 31 17.44 3.62 7.16
N ASN A 32 18.37 2.66 7.14
CA ASN A 32 19.02 2.25 5.91
C ASN A 32 18.19 1.15 5.25
N LEU A 33 17.25 1.53 4.37
CA LEU A 33 16.41 0.56 3.66
C LEU A 33 17.23 -0.42 2.81
N GLY A 34 18.42 -0.02 2.34
CA GLY A 34 19.34 -0.90 1.62
C GLY A 34 20.01 -1.98 2.50
N ALA A 35 19.89 -1.89 3.82
CA ALA A 35 20.33 -2.94 4.73
C ALA A 35 19.30 -4.07 4.87
N ILE A 36 18.04 -3.83 4.52
CA ILE A 36 16.96 -4.84 4.57
C ILE A 36 17.01 -5.63 3.27
N ARG A 37 17.70 -6.78 3.26
CA ARG A 37 17.85 -7.62 2.06
C ARG A 37 16.83 -8.72 2.00
N THR A 38 16.45 -9.25 3.15
CA THR A 38 15.45 -10.31 3.31
C THR A 38 14.25 -9.79 4.09
N ALA A 39 13.04 -10.12 3.65
CA ALA A 39 11.82 -9.67 4.31
C ALA A 39 10.75 -10.76 4.37
N ALA A 40 9.89 -10.68 5.37
CA ALA A 40 8.65 -11.46 5.42
C ALA A 40 7.42 -10.54 5.41
N VAL A 41 6.35 -10.99 4.75
CA VAL A 41 5.05 -10.30 4.76
C VAL A 41 4.16 -11.00 5.76
N LEU A 42 3.96 -10.37 6.93
CA LEU A 42 3.04 -10.91 7.93
C LEU A 42 1.58 -10.80 7.47
N PRO A 43 0.67 -11.59 8.06
CA PRO A 43 -0.75 -11.51 7.72
C PRO A 43 -1.28 -10.07 7.83
N PHE A 44 -1.93 -9.59 6.79
CA PHE A 44 -2.60 -8.29 6.82
C PHE A 44 -3.88 -8.40 7.64
N VAL A 45 -4.24 -7.29 8.28
CA VAL A 45 -5.49 -7.16 9.03
C VAL A 45 -6.42 -6.19 8.31
N THR A 46 -7.69 -6.17 8.71
CA THR A 46 -8.69 -5.27 8.11
C THR A 46 -9.63 -4.71 9.15
N LEU A 47 -10.07 -3.47 8.92
CA LEU A 47 -11.08 -2.76 9.69
C LEU A 47 -12.46 -2.77 8.99
N THR A 48 -12.56 -3.41 7.83
CA THR A 48 -13.77 -3.40 6.98
C THR A 48 -14.82 -4.45 7.38
N GLY A 49 -14.53 -5.31 8.36
CA GLY A 49 -15.40 -6.40 8.81
C GLY A 49 -15.34 -7.68 7.96
N ASP A 50 -14.67 -7.67 6.81
CA ASP A 50 -14.48 -8.86 5.96
C ASP A 50 -12.98 -9.20 5.80
N ALA A 51 -12.56 -10.30 6.42
CA ALA A 51 -11.18 -10.79 6.38
C ALA A 51 -10.67 -11.05 4.94
N ALA A 52 -11.56 -11.35 3.98
CA ALA A 52 -11.18 -11.55 2.59
C ALA A 52 -10.58 -10.29 1.94
N HIS A 53 -10.88 -9.10 2.47
CA HIS A 53 -10.26 -7.85 1.99
C HIS A 53 -8.76 -7.82 2.31
N ALA A 54 -8.36 -8.22 3.52
CA ALA A 54 -6.96 -8.30 3.89
C ALA A 54 -6.20 -9.33 3.03
N GLU A 55 -6.78 -10.51 2.84
CA GLU A 55 -6.18 -11.57 2.02
C GLU A 55 -5.96 -11.10 0.57
N LYS A 56 -6.97 -10.48 -0.06
CA LYS A 56 -6.87 -9.96 -1.43
C LYS A 56 -5.77 -8.90 -1.55
N VAL A 57 -5.74 -7.93 -0.63
CA VAL A 57 -4.72 -6.87 -0.64
C VAL A 57 -3.32 -7.45 -0.42
N GLN A 58 -3.16 -8.38 0.52
CA GLN A 58 -1.87 -9.02 0.78
C GLN A 58 -1.36 -9.81 -0.43
N ARG A 59 -2.22 -10.51 -1.16
CA ARG A 59 -1.83 -11.22 -2.39
C ARG A 59 -1.35 -10.25 -3.47
N ILE A 60 -2.02 -9.11 -3.64
CA ILE A 60 -1.57 -8.05 -4.56
C ILE A 60 -0.23 -7.48 -4.07
N PHE A 61 -0.10 -7.18 -2.77
CA PHE A 61 1.12 -6.66 -2.17
C PHE A 61 2.32 -7.57 -2.40
N LEU A 62 2.16 -8.86 -2.09
CA LEU A 62 3.21 -9.86 -2.28
C LEU A 62 3.61 -9.98 -3.75
N GLY A 63 2.64 -10.00 -4.66
CA GLY A 63 2.91 -10.05 -6.11
C GLY A 63 3.72 -8.84 -6.60
N GLU A 64 3.34 -7.64 -6.18
CA GLU A 64 4.05 -6.41 -6.54
C GLU A 64 5.44 -6.31 -5.87
N LEU A 65 5.58 -6.77 -4.63
CA LEU A 65 6.86 -6.80 -3.91
C LEU A 65 7.86 -7.75 -4.58
N LEU A 66 7.40 -8.95 -4.98
CA LEU A 66 8.20 -9.90 -5.73
C LEU A 66 8.59 -9.35 -7.11
N ALA A 67 7.66 -8.69 -7.80
CA ALA A 67 7.93 -8.07 -9.10
C ALA A 67 8.95 -6.90 -9.02
N LEU A 68 8.99 -6.19 -7.89
CA LEU A 68 9.97 -5.13 -7.64
C LEU A 68 11.40 -5.67 -7.57
N GLY A 69 11.60 -6.88 -7.03
CA GLY A 69 12.90 -7.55 -6.94
C GLY A 69 13.93 -6.85 -6.03
N ALA A 70 13.51 -5.89 -5.20
CA ALA A 70 14.40 -5.11 -4.34
C ALA A 70 14.77 -5.81 -3.02
N VAL A 71 13.96 -6.79 -2.60
CA VAL A 71 14.17 -7.60 -1.38
C VAL A 71 13.81 -9.06 -1.65
N GLU A 72 14.56 -9.98 -1.04
CA GLU A 72 14.24 -11.41 -1.03
C GLU A 72 13.09 -11.67 -0.05
N VAL A 73 12.00 -12.29 -0.51
CA VAL A 73 10.82 -12.51 0.31
C VAL A 73 10.73 -13.98 0.74
N VAL A 74 10.62 -14.22 2.05
CA VAL A 74 10.43 -15.57 2.60
C VAL A 74 9.08 -16.15 2.16
N GLU A 75 9.07 -17.47 1.95
CA GLU A 75 7.88 -18.21 1.54
C GLU A 75 6.69 -17.99 2.50
N SER A 76 5.53 -17.70 1.91
CA SER A 76 4.30 -17.42 2.66
C SER A 76 3.85 -18.59 3.53
N GLY A 77 4.13 -19.84 3.14
CA GLY A 77 3.83 -21.03 3.94
C GLY A 77 4.56 -21.05 5.28
N ARG A 78 5.85 -20.65 5.31
CA ARG A 78 6.64 -20.54 6.54
C ARG A 78 6.09 -19.45 7.46
N VAL A 79 5.73 -18.30 6.88
CA VAL A 79 5.12 -17.19 7.64
C VAL A 79 3.76 -17.60 8.20
N ALA A 80 2.92 -18.30 7.43
CA ALA A 80 1.62 -18.78 7.87
C ALA A 80 1.74 -19.79 9.03
N GLN A 81 2.67 -20.74 8.94
CA GLN A 81 2.92 -21.70 10.03
C GLN A 81 3.33 -20.99 11.33
N LEU A 82 4.20 -19.98 11.23
CA LEU A 82 4.59 -19.18 12.39
C LEU A 82 3.39 -18.39 12.94
N ALA A 83 2.62 -17.74 12.06
CA ALA A 83 1.47 -16.94 12.46
C ALA A 83 0.40 -17.75 13.22
N VAL A 84 0.15 -19.00 12.79
CA VAL A 84 -0.74 -19.92 13.50
C VAL A 84 -0.18 -20.32 14.86
N ARG A 85 1.11 -20.68 14.92
CA ARG A 85 1.78 -21.10 16.16
C ARG A 85 1.80 -19.99 17.21
N GLU A 86 2.11 -18.77 16.78
CA GLU A 86 2.26 -17.59 17.62
C GLU A 86 0.95 -16.83 17.83
N GLN A 87 -0.16 -17.33 17.27
CA GLN A 87 -1.47 -16.71 17.34
C GLN A 87 -1.43 -15.22 16.94
N LEU A 88 -0.78 -14.92 15.82
CA LEU A 88 -0.66 -13.57 15.27
C LEU A 88 -2.00 -13.11 14.66
N VAL A 89 -2.99 -12.89 15.53
CA VAL A 89 -4.34 -12.46 15.16
C VAL A 89 -4.40 -10.94 15.00
N ASN A 90 -3.64 -10.21 15.82
CA ASN A 90 -3.57 -8.75 15.75
C ASN A 90 -2.11 -8.29 15.66
N THR A 91 -1.64 -8.08 14.43
CA THR A 91 -0.29 -7.58 14.17
C THR A 91 -0.07 -6.15 14.69
N GLU A 92 -1.12 -5.37 14.95
CA GLU A 92 -1.00 -4.02 15.49
C GLU A 92 -0.63 -4.00 16.98
N ALA A 93 -0.88 -5.11 17.71
CA ALA A 93 -0.56 -5.24 19.12
C ALA A 93 0.91 -5.65 19.37
N LEU A 94 1.67 -5.95 18.32
CA LEU A 94 3.05 -6.44 18.44
C LEU A 94 4.00 -5.33 18.91
N THR A 95 4.89 -5.71 19.82
CA THR A 95 5.92 -4.83 20.37
C THR A 95 7.22 -4.88 19.54
N PRO A 96 8.15 -3.93 19.71
CA PRO A 96 9.48 -4.02 19.10
C PRO A 96 10.23 -5.33 19.39
N ALA A 97 10.04 -5.88 20.60
CA ALA A 97 10.61 -7.16 20.99
C ALA A 97 10.00 -8.33 20.18
N ASP A 98 8.69 -8.30 19.93
CA ASP A 98 8.02 -9.29 19.10
C ASP A 98 8.51 -9.25 17.66
N PHE A 99 8.68 -8.06 17.08
CA PHE A 99 9.22 -7.92 15.72
C PHE A 99 10.63 -8.51 15.61
N THR A 100 11.48 -8.25 16.61
CA THR A 100 12.84 -8.77 16.65
C THR A 100 12.83 -10.30 16.74
N ARG A 101 11.97 -10.86 17.59
CA ARG A 101 11.84 -12.30 17.81
C ARG A 101 11.30 -13.02 16.57
N ILE A 102 10.17 -12.55 16.01
CA ILE A 102 9.54 -13.10 14.81
C ILE A 102 10.50 -13.04 13.62
N GLY A 103 11.15 -11.88 13.42
CA GLY A 103 12.10 -11.69 12.32
C GLY A 103 13.31 -12.64 12.42
N ARG A 104 13.86 -12.84 13.62
CA ARG A 104 14.96 -13.80 13.85
C ARG A 104 14.54 -15.25 13.59
N GLU A 105 13.32 -15.64 13.99
CA GLU A 105 12.83 -17.01 13.74
C GLU A 105 12.57 -17.27 12.25
N LEU A 106 12.10 -16.25 11.52
CA LEU A 106 11.96 -16.31 10.07
C LEU A 106 13.31 -16.18 9.34
N GLY A 107 14.33 -15.64 9.99
CA GLY A 107 15.65 -15.38 9.42
C GLY A 107 15.63 -14.21 8.42
N VAL A 108 14.89 -13.14 8.74
CA VAL A 108 14.72 -11.97 7.88
C VAL A 108 15.21 -10.67 8.52
N ASP A 109 15.61 -9.71 7.68
CA ASP A 109 16.03 -8.37 8.09
C ASP A 109 14.85 -7.42 8.29
N GLY A 110 13.73 -7.69 7.60
CA GLY A 110 12.56 -6.82 7.58
C GLY A 110 11.24 -7.57 7.72
N LEU A 111 10.26 -6.90 8.32
CA LEU A 111 8.88 -7.38 8.41
C LEU A 111 7.92 -6.35 7.80
N PHE A 112 7.12 -6.78 6.84
CA PHE A 112 6.02 -6.02 6.28
C PHE A 112 4.70 -6.35 6.98
N PHE A 113 3.89 -5.32 7.20
CA PHE A 113 2.55 -5.41 7.76
C PHE A 113 1.62 -4.49 6.98
N GLY A 114 0.33 -4.82 6.99
CA GLY A 114 -0.67 -4.02 6.32
C GLY A 114 -2.01 -4.06 7.04
N THR A 115 -2.66 -2.91 7.09
CA THR A 115 -4.04 -2.75 7.56
C THR A 115 -4.89 -2.20 6.41
N VAL A 116 -5.93 -2.96 6.05
CA VAL A 116 -6.95 -2.52 5.09
C VAL A 116 -8.02 -1.75 5.85
N VAL A 117 -8.00 -0.42 5.72
CA VAL A 117 -8.91 0.49 6.42
C VAL A 117 -10.25 0.58 5.69
N ASP A 118 -10.21 0.90 4.39
CA ASP A 118 -11.38 0.93 3.51
C ASP A 118 -11.15 0.01 2.30
N TYR A 119 -12.17 -0.74 1.89
CA TYR A 119 -12.13 -1.58 0.69
C TYR A 119 -13.55 -1.83 0.17
N THR A 120 -14.08 -0.89 -0.60
CA THR A 120 -15.47 -0.98 -1.10
C THR A 120 -15.62 -0.34 -2.48
N GLU A 121 -16.70 -0.66 -3.18
CA GLU A 121 -17.11 0.05 -4.39
C GLU A 121 -18.45 0.75 -4.12
N GLY A 122 -18.45 2.06 -4.28
CA GLY A 122 -19.62 2.91 -4.08
C GLY A 122 -20.05 3.60 -5.37
N LEU A 123 -21.29 4.07 -5.41
CA LEU A 123 -21.72 5.01 -6.46
C LEU A 123 -21.25 6.40 -6.09
N THR A 124 -20.48 7.03 -6.98
CA THR A 124 -20.16 8.45 -6.93
C THR A 124 -20.87 9.13 -8.10
N GLY A 125 -22.06 9.69 -7.85
CA GLY A 125 -22.97 10.11 -8.92
C GLY A 125 -23.47 8.89 -9.70
N ALA A 126 -23.30 8.88 -11.02
CA ALA A 126 -23.72 7.78 -11.89
C ALA A 126 -22.63 6.71 -12.14
N VAL A 127 -21.44 6.87 -11.55
CA VAL A 127 -20.28 5.99 -11.81
C VAL A 127 -19.97 5.19 -10.55
N ARG A 128 -19.86 3.85 -10.69
CA ARG A 128 -19.27 3.02 -9.62
C ARG A 128 -17.80 3.36 -9.52
N ALA A 129 -17.30 3.54 -8.31
CA ALA A 129 -15.90 3.85 -8.08
C ALA A 129 -15.38 3.17 -6.81
N PRO A 130 -14.10 2.79 -6.81
CA PRO A 130 -13.48 2.16 -5.66
C PRO A 130 -13.15 3.19 -4.58
N GLU A 131 -13.30 2.76 -3.34
CA GLU A 131 -12.81 3.41 -2.16
C GLU A 131 -11.87 2.43 -1.44
N VAL A 132 -10.57 2.76 -1.50
CA VAL A 132 -9.50 1.95 -0.92
C VAL A 132 -8.63 2.84 -0.05
N THR A 133 -8.41 2.43 1.19
CA THR A 133 -7.46 3.05 2.11
C THR A 133 -6.61 1.96 2.75
N LEU A 134 -5.30 2.05 2.58
CA LEU A 134 -4.32 1.10 3.06
C LEU A 134 -3.33 1.78 4.00
N GLN A 135 -2.96 1.09 5.06
CA GLN A 135 -1.79 1.41 5.87
C GLN A 135 -0.77 0.30 5.68
N LEU A 136 0.45 0.65 5.29
CA LEU A 136 1.54 -0.30 5.07
C LEU A 136 2.73 0.12 5.92
N ARG A 137 3.42 -0.85 6.51
CA ARG A 137 4.57 -0.63 7.39
C ARG A 137 5.67 -1.64 7.10
N LEU A 138 6.92 -1.18 7.17
CA LEU A 138 8.14 -1.98 7.18
C LEU A 138 8.90 -1.72 8.48
N VAL A 139 9.19 -2.80 9.22
CA VAL A 139 9.99 -2.77 10.45
C VAL A 139 11.33 -3.42 10.19
N GLU A 140 12.41 -2.80 10.68
CA GLU A 140 13.74 -3.39 10.71
C GLU A 140 13.84 -4.34 11.91
N VAL A 141 14.22 -5.59 11.68
CA VAL A 141 14.29 -6.63 12.71
C VAL A 141 15.43 -6.39 13.70
N ALA A 142 16.55 -5.82 13.25
CA ALA A 142 17.72 -5.57 14.10
C ALA A 142 17.40 -4.64 15.29
N SER A 143 16.55 -3.63 15.06
CA SER A 143 16.17 -2.64 16.08
C SER A 143 14.72 -2.77 16.56
N GLY A 144 13.88 -3.53 15.86
CA GLY A 144 12.43 -3.59 16.08
C GLY A 144 11.71 -2.27 15.76
N ARG A 145 12.36 -1.33 15.06
CA ARG A 145 11.82 0.01 14.77
C ARG A 145 11.21 0.07 13.39
N THR A 146 10.18 0.91 13.25
CA THR A 146 9.58 1.20 11.94
C THR A 146 10.60 1.93 11.06
N ALA A 147 11.00 1.31 9.96
CA ALA A 147 11.88 1.88 8.96
C ALA A 147 11.10 2.75 7.96
N TRP A 148 9.91 2.30 7.59
CA TRP A 148 9.03 2.96 6.64
C TRP A 148 7.56 2.69 6.96
N GLN A 149 6.72 3.68 6.76
CA GLN A 149 5.27 3.56 6.88
C GLN A 149 4.58 4.51 5.90
N VAL A 150 3.44 4.08 5.38
CA VAL A 150 2.57 4.92 4.58
C VAL A 150 1.11 4.64 4.87
N THR A 151 0.31 5.70 4.89
CA THR A 151 -1.14 5.64 4.75
C THR A 151 -1.46 6.21 3.37
N THR A 152 -2.05 5.40 2.50
CA THR A 152 -2.39 5.79 1.13
C THR A 152 -3.81 5.37 0.83
N GLY A 153 -4.48 6.13 -0.03
CA GLY A 153 -5.83 5.78 -0.41
C GLY A 153 -6.31 6.52 -1.64
N ARG A 154 -7.38 5.98 -2.22
CA ARG A 154 -8.10 6.59 -3.32
C ARG A 154 -9.58 6.44 -3.05
N SER A 155 -10.34 7.50 -3.31
CA SER A 155 -11.79 7.49 -3.23
C SER A 155 -12.37 8.19 -4.46
N GLY A 156 -13.43 7.58 -4.99
CA GLY A 156 -14.17 8.09 -6.13
C GLY A 156 -13.52 7.81 -7.48
N PRO A 157 -14.20 8.18 -8.58
CA PRO A 157 -13.82 7.81 -9.93
C PRO A 157 -12.49 8.46 -10.32
N ASN A 158 -11.70 7.75 -11.14
CA ASN A 158 -10.47 8.29 -11.69
C ASN A 158 -10.76 9.50 -12.62
N THR A 159 -9.74 10.30 -12.93
CA THR A 159 -9.88 11.55 -13.70
C THR A 159 -10.54 11.31 -15.06
N ARG A 160 -10.22 10.21 -15.74
CA ARG A 160 -10.82 9.87 -17.04
C ARG A 160 -12.32 9.55 -16.92
N ALA A 161 -12.73 8.88 -15.85
CA ALA A 161 -14.14 8.57 -15.60
C ALA A 161 -14.92 9.84 -15.24
N ARG A 162 -14.32 10.75 -14.47
CA ARG A 162 -14.92 12.04 -14.12
C ARG A 162 -15.08 12.97 -15.33
N LEU A 163 -14.06 13.08 -16.18
CA LEU A 163 -14.04 14.06 -17.27
C LEU A 163 -14.69 13.55 -18.56
N PHE A 164 -14.59 12.25 -18.84
CA PHE A 164 -14.99 11.68 -20.14
C PHE A 164 -16.00 10.54 -20.02
N GLY A 165 -16.47 10.20 -18.81
CA GLY A 165 -17.45 9.13 -18.62
C GLY A 165 -16.94 7.71 -18.89
N PHE A 166 -15.63 7.52 -19.02
CA PHE A 166 -15.04 6.18 -19.12
C PHE A 166 -15.22 5.39 -17.81
N GLY A 167 -15.11 4.05 -17.87
CA GLY A 167 -15.14 3.22 -16.67
C GLY A 167 -14.06 3.60 -15.65
N SER A 168 -14.44 3.58 -14.36
CA SER A 168 -13.48 3.72 -13.26
C SER A 168 -12.54 2.51 -13.21
N ASP A 169 -11.42 2.67 -12.52
CA ASP A 169 -10.61 1.52 -12.14
C ASP A 169 -11.42 0.60 -11.20
N SER A 170 -11.14 -0.70 -11.21
CA SER A 170 -11.68 -1.63 -10.20
C SER A 170 -10.97 -1.49 -8.85
N LEU A 171 -11.50 -2.12 -7.79
CA LEU A 171 -10.80 -2.28 -6.51
C LEU A 171 -9.37 -2.83 -6.69
N SER A 172 -9.21 -3.92 -7.45
CA SER A 172 -7.90 -4.57 -7.63
C SER A 172 -6.92 -3.70 -8.42
N GLU A 173 -7.38 -3.01 -9.45
CA GLU A 173 -6.54 -2.06 -10.21
C GLU A 173 -6.10 -0.89 -9.35
N THR A 174 -7.02 -0.31 -8.58
CA THR A 174 -6.72 0.79 -7.66
C THR A 174 -5.71 0.36 -6.60
N THR A 175 -5.93 -0.81 -6.00
CA THR A 175 -5.04 -1.42 -5.00
C THR A 175 -3.64 -1.61 -5.57
N ARG A 176 -3.54 -2.19 -6.76
CA ARG A 176 -2.26 -2.42 -7.45
C ARG A 176 -1.51 -1.11 -7.69
N LYS A 177 -2.20 -0.09 -8.20
CA LYS A 177 -1.61 1.25 -8.45
C LYS A 177 -1.08 1.87 -7.16
N LEU A 178 -1.87 1.85 -6.08
CA LEU A 178 -1.47 2.38 -4.78
C LEU A 178 -0.23 1.64 -4.24
N ILE A 179 -0.25 0.30 -4.23
CA ILE A 179 0.86 -0.53 -3.74
C ILE A 179 2.12 -0.29 -4.56
N ASN A 180 2.03 -0.32 -5.89
CA ASN A 180 3.18 -0.14 -6.78
C ASN A 180 3.85 1.23 -6.57
N GLU A 181 3.05 2.30 -6.47
CA GLU A 181 3.53 3.65 -6.17
C GLU A 181 4.27 3.71 -4.82
N GLN A 182 3.75 3.04 -3.80
CA GLN A 182 4.36 3.05 -2.47
C GLN A 182 5.62 2.17 -2.40
N LEU A 183 5.60 0.99 -3.01
CA LEU A 183 6.75 0.08 -3.06
C LEU A 183 7.90 0.65 -3.88
N GLY A 184 7.63 1.29 -5.02
CA GLY A 184 8.65 1.94 -5.85
C GLY A 184 9.43 3.04 -5.12
N SER A 185 8.92 3.48 -3.98
CA SER A 185 9.58 4.48 -3.16
C SER A 185 10.55 3.94 -2.12
N LEU A 186 10.58 2.62 -1.92
CA LEU A 186 11.55 1.94 -1.07
C LEU A 186 12.93 1.81 -1.75
N VAL A 187 12.97 1.90 -3.09
CA VAL A 187 14.14 1.61 -3.93
C VAL A 187 14.87 2.89 -4.39
N LYS A 188 14.81 3.97 -3.61
CA LYS A 188 15.47 5.23 -3.96
C LYS A 188 16.94 5.24 -3.58
#